data_AF-A0A9N9KC29-F1
#
_entry.id   AF-A0A9N9KC29-F1
#
_cell.length_a   1.000
_cell.length_b   1.000
_cell.length_c   1.000
_cell.angle_alpha   90.00
_cell.angle_beta   90.00
_cell.angle_gamma   90.00
#
_symmetry.space_group_name_H-M   'P 1'
#
loop_
_entity.id
_entity.type
_entity.pdbx_description
1 polymer ?
#
loop_
_entity_poly.entity_id
_entity_poly.type
_entity_poly.pdbx_seq_one_letter_code
_entity_poly.pdbx_strand_id
1 'polypeptide(L)'
;SEQIQLRRLMKRDRCSEDVARDYISVQMPLKDKIKFANFVIDNSGDLSETERQVTNVLKKIQPSLFSWLLIWLGPPLLATLPVIYIVAK
;
A
#
# COMPACT_ATOMS: atom_id res chain seq x y z
N SER A 1 -14.22 11.86 -4.24
CA SER A 1 -15.47 11.62 -5.02
C SER A 1 -15.16 11.46 -6.49
N GLU A 2 -16.09 10.89 -7.27
CA GLU A 2 -15.93 10.68 -8.72
C GLU A 2 -15.70 11.99 -9.49
N GLN A 3 -16.43 13.06 -9.12
CA GLN A 3 -16.24 14.39 -9.71
C GLN A 3 -14.82 14.97 -9.49
N ILE A 4 -14.21 14.71 -8.33
CA ILE A 4 -12.83 15.13 -8.05
C ILE A 4 -11.85 14.34 -8.92
N GLN A 5 -12.09 13.04 -9.12
CA GLN A 5 -11.27 12.20 -10.00
C GLN A 5 -11.34 12.69 -11.45
N LEU A 6 -12.54 12.95 -11.95
CA LEU A 6 -12.78 13.47 -13.29
C LEU A 6 -12.02 14.77 -13.53
N ARG A 7 -12.19 15.77 -12.65
CA ARG A 7 -11.48 17.05 -12.74
C ARG A 7 -9.96 16.91 -12.72
N ARG A 8 -9.43 16.03 -11.86
CA ARG A 8 -7.97 15.79 -11.76
C ARG A 8 -7.43 15.13 -13.01
N LEU A 9 -8.16 14.14 -13.55
CA LEU A 9 -7.77 13.39 -14.73
C LEU A 9 -7.72 14.29 -15.97
N MET A 10 -8.78 15.07 -16.20
CA MET A 10 -8.84 16.05 -17.29
C MET A 10 -7.70 17.08 -17.20
N LYS A 11 -7.43 17.60 -15.99
CA LYS A 11 -6.35 18.58 -15.79
C LYS A 11 -4.95 17.99 -16.01
N ARG A 12 -4.71 16.75 -15.57
CA ARG A 12 -3.41 16.07 -15.68
C ARG A 12 -3.12 15.66 -17.13
N ASP A 13 -4.11 15.04 -17.78
CA ASP A 13 -3.92 14.37 -19.07
C ASP A 13 -4.39 15.23 -20.25
N ARG A 14 -4.97 16.41 -19.97
CA ARG A 14 -5.52 17.35 -20.98
C ARG A 14 -6.55 16.70 -21.91
N CYS A 15 -7.34 15.77 -21.37
CA CYS A 15 -8.38 15.05 -22.11
C CYS A 15 -9.77 15.67 -21.92
N SER A 16 -10.70 15.32 -22.82
CA SER A 16 -12.11 15.69 -22.69
C SER A 16 -12.76 14.93 -21.54
N GLU A 17 -13.92 15.43 -21.10
CA GLU A 17 -14.69 14.82 -20.02
C GLU A 17 -15.15 13.40 -20.37
N ASP A 18 -15.55 13.16 -21.62
CA ASP A 18 -16.00 11.85 -22.07
C ASP A 18 -14.87 10.82 -22.03
N VAL A 19 -13.68 11.19 -22.52
CA VAL A 19 -12.49 10.35 -22.44
C VAL A 19 -12.11 10.08 -20.98
N ALA A 20 -12.22 11.09 -20.11
CA ALA A 20 -11.95 10.93 -18.69
C ALA A 20 -12.97 10.00 -18.00
N ARG A 21 -14.24 10.04 -18.39
CA ARG A 21 -15.28 9.10 -17.92
C ARG A 21 -15.02 7.68 -18.38
N ASP A 22 -14.60 7.49 -19.63
CA ASP A 22 -14.24 6.17 -20.15
C ASP A 22 -13.07 5.56 -19.36
N TYR A 23 -12.05 6.35 -19.01
CA TYR A 23 -10.98 5.88 -18.16
C TYR A 23 -11.42 5.52 -16.73
N ILE A 24 -12.38 6.25 -16.17
CA ILE A 24 -12.93 5.97 -14.84
C ILE A 24 -13.80 4.71 -14.89
N SER A 25 -14.58 4.51 -15.95
CA SER A 25 -15.52 3.38 -16.07
C SER A 25 -14.82 2.03 -16.22
N VAL A 26 -13.62 1.99 -16.81
CA VAL A 26 -12.80 0.78 -16.93
C VAL A 26 -12.20 0.35 -15.58
N GLN A 27 -12.11 1.27 -14.62
CA GLN A 27 -11.59 0.96 -13.28
C GLN A 27 -12.68 0.36 -12.38
N MET A 28 -12.26 -0.42 -11.38
CA MET A 28 -13.17 -0.84 -10.31
C MET A 28 -13.78 0.40 -9.62
N PRO A 29 -15.12 0.46 -9.44
CA PRO A 29 -15.76 1.57 -8.76
C PRO A 29 -15.15 1.79 -7.38
N LEU A 30 -14.95 3.07 -6.99
CA LEU A 30 -14.28 3.41 -5.73
C LEU A 30 -14.97 2.77 -4.51
N LYS A 31 -16.31 2.71 -4.52
CA LYS A 31 -17.12 2.07 -3.47
C LYS A 31 -16.78 0.59 -3.28
N ASP A 32 -16.44 -0.09 -4.37
CA ASP A 32 -16.16 -1.53 -4.36
C ASP A 32 -14.68 -1.76 -4.03
N LYS A 33 -13.78 -0.92 -4.54
CA LYS A 33 -12.35 -0.93 -4.18
C LYS A 33 -12.14 -0.80 -2.66
N ILE A 34 -12.92 0.05 -2.00
CA ILE A 34 -12.85 0.26 -0.54
C ILE A 34 -13.15 -1.03 0.23
N LYS A 35 -14.05 -1.89 -0.27
CA LYS A 35 -14.43 -3.14 0.41
C LYS A 35 -13.27 -4.12 0.59
N PHE A 36 -12.27 -4.04 -0.28
CA PHE A 36 -11.09 -4.91 -0.26
C PHE A 36 -9.87 -4.27 0.41
N ALA A 37 -9.94 -3.00 0.81
CA ALA A 37 -8.80 -2.27 1.33
C ALA A 37 -8.61 -2.51 2.84
N ASN A 38 -7.39 -2.81 3.27
CA ASN A 38 -7.05 -2.83 4.69
C ASN A 38 -7.00 -1.41 5.29
N PHE A 39 -6.57 -0.44 4.49
CA PHE A 39 -6.50 0.97 4.86
C PHE A 39 -6.97 1.84 3.70
N VAL A 40 -7.68 2.93 4.02
CA VAL A 40 -8.12 3.93 3.05
C VAL A 40 -7.53 5.27 3.45
N ILE A 41 -6.92 5.96 2.48
CA ILE A 41 -6.37 7.31 2.65
C ILE A 41 -7.18 8.24 1.74
N ASP A 42 -7.87 9.21 2.32
CA ASP A 42 -8.63 10.21 1.57
C ASP A 42 -7.74 11.40 1.20
N ASN A 43 -7.37 11.47 -0.08
CA ASN A 43 -6.62 12.58 -0.69
C ASN A 43 -7.57 13.60 -1.36
N SER A 44 -8.78 13.79 -0.83
CA SER A 44 -9.72 14.82 -1.28
C SER A 44 -9.53 16.16 -0.54
N GLY A 45 -8.90 16.13 0.63
CA GLY A 45 -8.61 17.30 1.47
C GLY A 45 -7.29 17.98 1.13
N ASP A 46 -6.71 18.65 2.14
CA ASP A 46 -5.38 19.25 2.03
C ASP A 46 -4.25 18.20 2.19
N LEU A 47 -3.02 18.66 1.92
CA LEU A 47 -1.84 17.81 2.01
C LEU A 47 -1.56 17.38 3.46
N SER A 48 -1.76 18.27 4.43
CA SER A 48 -1.51 18.02 5.86
C SER A 48 -2.37 16.88 6.40
N GLU A 49 -3.65 16.85 6.02
CA GLU A 49 -4.58 15.80 6.40
C GLU A 49 -4.19 14.46 5.76
N THR A 50 -3.72 14.50 4.51
CA THR A 50 -3.21 13.30 3.83
C THR A 50 -1.95 12.77 4.52
N GLU A 51 -1.00 13.64 4.87
CA GLU A 51 0.22 13.29 5.61
C GLU A 51 -0.09 12.68 6.97
N ARG A 52 -1.09 13.23 7.69
CA ARG A 52 -1.57 12.71 8.96
C ARG A 52 -2.14 11.30 8.81
N GLN A 53 -2.99 11.07 7.80
CA GLN A 53 -3.56 9.74 7.52
C GLN A 53 -2.47 8.72 7.18
N VAL A 54 -1.52 9.10 6.30
CA VAL A 54 -0.37 8.25 5.93
C VAL A 54 0.46 7.89 7.15
N THR A 55 0.80 8.87 7.98
CA THR A 55 1.59 8.65 9.21
C THR A 55 0.90 7.67 10.16
N ASN A 56 -0.43 7.76 10.29
CA ASN A 56 -1.20 6.83 11.11
C ASN A 56 -1.22 5.41 10.55
N VAL A 57 -1.29 5.25 9.23
CA VAL A 57 -1.20 3.93 8.58
C VAL A 57 0.21 3.34 8.77
N LEU A 58 1.26 4.14 8.55
CA LEU A 58 2.65 3.69 8.71
C LEU A 58 2.92 3.12 10.10
N LYS A 59 2.44 3.81 11.16
CA LYS A 59 2.54 3.33 12.54
C LYS A 59 1.89 1.95 12.78
N LYS A 60 0.87 1.58 11.99
CA LYS A 60 0.18 0.30 12.11
C LYS A 60 0.87 -0.84 11.35
N ILE A 61 1.60 -0.52 10.29
CA ILE A 61 2.21 -1.52 9.41
C ILE A 61 3.71 -1.69 9.63
N GLN A 62 4.34 -0.84 10.44
CA GLN A 62 5.78 -0.90 10.66
C GLN A 62 6.16 -2.20 11.39
N PRO A 63 6.96 -3.08 10.77
CA PRO A 63 7.40 -4.31 11.42
C PRO A 63 8.39 -3.98 12.54
N SER A 64 8.40 -4.80 13.59
CA SER A 64 9.40 -4.67 14.64
C SER A 64 10.78 -5.12 14.13
N LEU A 65 11.85 -4.55 14.70
CA LEU A 65 13.22 -5.02 14.45
C LEU A 65 13.36 -6.52 14.70
N PHE A 66 12.65 -7.04 15.70
CA PHE A 66 12.64 -8.45 16.03
C PHE A 66 11.99 -9.30 14.94
N SER A 67 10.86 -8.85 14.38
CA SER A 67 10.20 -9.50 13.24
C SER A 67 11.12 -9.53 12.01
N TRP A 68 11.81 -8.41 11.74
CA TRP A 68 12.79 -8.34 10.65
C TRP A 68 13.96 -9.31 10.86
N LEU A 69 14.54 -9.33 12.08
CA LEU A 69 15.64 -10.22 12.45
C LEU A 69 15.24 -11.69 12.32
N LEU A 70 14.08 -12.07 12.83
CA LEU A 70 13.60 -13.46 12.77
C LEU A 70 13.39 -13.95 11.33
N ILE A 71 12.81 -13.12 10.46
CA ILE A 71 12.54 -13.50 9.07
C ILE A 71 13.84 -13.71 8.29
N TRP A 72 14.83 -12.85 8.49
CA TRP A 72 16.09 -12.90 7.72
C TRP A 72 17.14 -13.84 8.31
N LEU A 73 17.26 -13.94 9.64
CA LEU A 73 18.27 -14.76 10.31
C LEU A 73 17.78 -16.14 10.73
N GLY A 74 16.46 -16.31 10.95
CA GLY A 74 15.87 -17.57 11.38
C GLY A 74 16.12 -18.72 10.40
N PRO A 75 15.74 -18.61 9.11
CA PRO A 75 15.93 -19.69 8.14
C PRO A 75 17.40 -20.10 7.94
N PRO A 76 18.38 -19.17 7.81
CA PRO A 76 19.79 -19.54 7.74
C PRO A 76 20.30 -20.26 8.98
N LEU A 77 19.93 -19.82 10.19
CA LEU A 77 20.34 -20.48 11.43
C LEU A 77 19.72 -21.88 11.54
N LEU A 78 18.44 -22.03 11.23
CA LEU A 78 17.76 -23.33 11.21
C LEU A 78 18.39 -24.31 10.21
N ALA A 79 18.85 -23.83 9.05
CA ALA A 79 19.49 -24.68 8.05
C ALA A 79 20.94 -25.04 8.42
N THR A 80 21.70 -24.12 9.03
CA THR A 80 23.14 -24.30 9.29
C THR A 80 23.45 -24.99 10.62
N LEU A 81 22.66 -24.77 11.67
CA LEU A 81 22.90 -25.38 12.99
C LEU A 81 22.91 -26.92 12.97
N PRO A 82 22.01 -27.62 12.26
CA PRO A 82 22.06 -29.09 12.15
C PRO A 82 23.31 -29.59 11.40
N VAL A 83 23.72 -28.87 10.35
CA VAL A 83 24.93 -29.21 9.59
C VAL A 83 26.18 -29.08 10.46
N ILE A 84 26.27 -27.97 11.20
CA ILE A 84 27.36 -27.75 12.16
C ILE A 84 27.36 -28.84 13.25
N TYR A 85 26.20 -29.18 13.80
CA TYR A 85 26.08 -30.24 14.82
C TYR A 85 26.55 -31.60 14.30
N ILE A 86 26.21 -31.97 13.06
CA ILE A 86 26.66 -33.23 12.44
C ILE A 86 28.17 -33.24 12.22
N VAL A 87 28.77 -32.12 11.80
CA VAL A 87 30.22 -32.01 11.55
C VAL A 87 31.03 -31.95 12.83
N ALA A 88 30.49 -31.35 13.89
CA ALA A 88 31.16 -31.18 15.17
C ALA A 88 31.05 -32.40 16.11
N LYS A 89 30.26 -33.42 15.73
CA LYS A 89 30.11 -34.69 16.43
C LYS A 89 30.92 -35.78 15.73
#